data_AF-A0A954RVJ0-F1
#
_entry.id   AF-A0A954RVJ0-F1
#
_cell.length_a   1.000
_cell.length_b   1.000
_cell.length_c   1.000
_cell.angle_alpha   90.00
_cell.angle_beta   90.00
_cell.angle_gamma   90.00
#
_symmetry.space_group_name_H-M   'P 1'
#
loop_
_entity.id
_entity.type
_entity.pdbx_description
1 polymer ?
#
loop_
_entity_poly.entity_id
_entity_poly.type
_entity_poly.pdbx_seq_one_letter_code
_entity_poly.pdbx_strand_id
1 'polypeptide(L)'
;MQGSEAAPKSEIPDPSVPLFYVGIGASAGGLEALEAFFSQMAADSGMAFIVIQHLSPHYKSMMVELLSKRTAMPVQRAEEGMRVEANSVYLIPPKKNLSIFHGRLLLSESDHARGLNLPIDVFLRSLA
;
A
#
# COMPACT_ATOMS: atom_id res chain seq x y z
N MET A 1 50.55 5.43 -12.39
CA MET A 1 49.59 5.00 -11.35
C MET A 1 48.25 4.80 -12.04
N GLN A 2 47.96 3.60 -12.53
CA GLN A 2 46.66 3.27 -13.12
C GLN A 2 45.66 3.05 -11.98
N GLY A 3 44.64 3.90 -11.91
CA GLY A 3 43.51 3.71 -11.02
C GLY A 3 42.72 2.50 -11.48
N SER A 4 42.67 1.47 -10.65
CA SER A 4 41.77 0.33 -10.80
C SER A 4 40.35 0.84 -10.62
N GLU A 5 39.64 1.07 -11.72
CA GLU A 5 38.19 1.26 -11.70
C GLU A 5 37.56 -0.09 -11.32
N ALA A 6 37.12 -0.19 -10.07
CA ALA A 6 36.42 -1.36 -9.59
C ALA A 6 35.14 -1.51 -10.41
N ALA A 7 35.00 -2.66 -11.08
CA ALA A 7 33.76 -3.04 -11.76
C ALA A 7 32.56 -2.85 -10.82
N PRO A 8 31.38 -2.44 -11.33
CA PRO A 8 30.20 -2.29 -10.49
C PRO A 8 29.94 -3.64 -9.83
N LYS A 9 29.99 -3.69 -8.49
CA LYS A 9 29.53 -4.85 -7.73
C LYS A 9 28.09 -5.09 -8.19
N SER A 10 27.78 -6.28 -8.70
CA SER A 10 26.40 -6.60 -9.07
C SER A 10 25.56 -6.53 -7.80
N GLU A 11 24.84 -5.43 -7.62
CA GLU A 11 23.93 -5.27 -6.49
C GLU A 11 22.82 -6.30 -6.68
N ILE A 12 22.81 -7.31 -5.81
CA ILE A 12 21.64 -8.17 -5.66
C ILE A 12 20.52 -7.21 -5.26
N PRO A 13 19.42 -7.12 -6.03
CA PRO A 13 18.32 -6.22 -5.70
C PRO A 13 17.86 -6.46 -4.27
N ASP A 14 17.74 -5.39 -3.48
CA ASP A 14 17.21 -5.47 -2.11
C ASP A 14 15.83 -6.16 -2.15
N PRO A 15 15.69 -7.37 -1.60
CA PRO A 15 14.46 -8.14 -1.70
C PRO A 15 13.29 -7.50 -0.95
N SER A 16 13.56 -6.49 -0.11
CA SER A 16 12.51 -5.68 0.53
C SER A 16 11.91 -4.65 -0.43
N VAL A 17 12.52 -4.37 -1.58
CA VAL A 17 11.96 -3.45 -2.58
C VAL A 17 10.91 -4.19 -3.41
N PRO A 18 9.66 -3.69 -3.48
CA PRO A 18 8.63 -4.29 -4.32
C PRO A 18 9.00 -4.26 -5.80
N LEU A 19 8.72 -5.36 -6.51
CA LEU A 19 8.75 -5.40 -7.98
C LEU A 19 7.63 -4.55 -8.57
N PHE A 20 6.48 -4.53 -7.90
CA PHE A 20 5.30 -3.74 -8.29
C PHE A 20 4.61 -3.16 -7.06
N TYR A 21 4.10 -1.94 -7.24
CA TYR A 21 3.13 -1.31 -6.33
C TYR A 21 1.72 -1.53 -6.88
N VAL A 22 0.87 -2.19 -6.12
CA VAL A 22 -0.50 -2.54 -6.52
C VAL A 22 -1.48 -1.69 -5.71
N GLY A 23 -2.11 -0.72 -6.36
CA GLY A 23 -3.20 0.06 -5.76
C GLY A 23 -4.54 -0.64 -5.89
N ILE A 24 -5.25 -0.83 -4.78
CA ILE A 24 -6.60 -1.43 -4.75
C ILE A 24 -7.58 -0.42 -4.18
N GLY A 25 -8.56 0.00 -4.98
CA GLY A 25 -9.68 0.82 -4.54
C GLY A 25 -10.90 -0.02 -4.16
N ALA A 26 -11.51 0.24 -3.02
CA ALA A 26 -12.72 -0.46 -2.58
C ALA A 26 -13.69 0.47 -1.82
N SER A 27 -14.98 0.15 -1.81
CA SER A 27 -16.06 0.92 -1.18
C SER A 27 -17.03 -0.01 -0.44
N ALA A 28 -18.32 0.32 -0.33
CA ALA A 28 -19.30 -0.55 0.32
C ALA A 28 -19.28 -1.99 -0.25
N GLY A 29 -19.19 -2.99 0.62
CA GLY A 29 -19.11 -4.41 0.24
C GLY A 29 -17.76 -4.86 -0.33
N GLY A 30 -16.70 -4.04 -0.22
CA GLY A 30 -15.37 -4.39 -0.73
C GLY A 30 -14.60 -5.39 0.15
N LEU A 31 -15.02 -5.60 1.41
CA LEU A 31 -14.30 -6.46 2.36
C LEU A 31 -14.27 -7.91 1.88
N GLU A 32 -15.43 -8.47 1.50
CA GLU A 32 -15.55 -9.86 1.07
C GLU A 32 -14.69 -10.14 -0.18
N ALA A 33 -14.64 -9.16 -1.10
CA ALA A 33 -13.80 -9.23 -2.28
C ALA A 33 -12.31 -9.17 -1.93
N LEU A 34 -11.91 -8.31 -0.98
CA LEU A 34 -10.53 -8.22 -0.50
C LEU A 34 -10.13 -9.51 0.25
N GLU A 35 -11.00 -10.07 1.09
CA GLU A 35 -10.74 -11.34 1.77
C GLU A 35 -10.56 -12.48 0.76
N ALA A 36 -11.44 -12.59 -0.23
CA ALA A 36 -11.35 -13.58 -1.30
C ALA A 36 -10.07 -13.41 -2.13
N PHE A 37 -9.69 -12.18 -2.46
CA PHE A 37 -8.45 -11.88 -3.15
C PHE A 37 -7.21 -12.30 -2.34
N PHE A 38 -7.10 -11.81 -1.10
CA PHE A 38 -5.91 -12.03 -0.28
C PHE A 38 -5.76 -13.48 0.21
N SER A 39 -6.86 -14.24 0.33
CA SER A 39 -6.82 -15.67 0.64
C SER A 39 -6.20 -16.55 -0.46
N GLN A 40 -6.16 -16.05 -1.70
CA GLN A 40 -5.56 -16.75 -2.84
C GLN A 40 -4.23 -16.11 -3.27
N MET A 41 -3.87 -14.95 -2.72
CA MET A 41 -2.68 -14.20 -3.10
C MET A 41 -1.44 -14.78 -2.42
N ALA A 42 -0.45 -15.18 -3.22
CA ALA A 42 0.84 -15.65 -2.72
C ALA A 42 1.54 -14.56 -1.89
N ALA A 43 1.96 -14.93 -0.68
CA ALA A 43 2.57 -13.99 0.27
C ALA A 43 4.02 -13.62 -0.09
N ASP A 44 4.64 -14.32 -1.04
CA ASP A 44 6.01 -14.11 -1.53
C ASP A 44 6.05 -13.58 -2.97
N SER A 45 4.95 -12.97 -3.43
CA SER A 45 4.79 -12.47 -4.80
C SER A 45 5.78 -11.38 -5.25
N GLY A 46 6.51 -10.77 -4.32
CA GLY A 46 7.38 -9.61 -4.57
C GLY A 46 6.60 -8.31 -4.76
N MET A 47 5.28 -8.32 -4.60
CA MET A 47 4.43 -7.13 -4.77
C MET A 47 4.08 -6.49 -3.43
N ALA A 48 3.84 -5.19 -3.44
CA ALA A 48 3.26 -4.48 -2.31
C ALA A 48 1.85 -4.01 -2.65
N PHE A 49 0.91 -4.24 -1.74
CA PHE A 49 -0.50 -3.89 -1.93
C PHE A 49 -0.85 -2.68 -1.10
N ILE A 50 -1.42 -1.65 -1.72
CA ILE A 50 -1.90 -0.45 -1.05
C ILE A 50 -3.40 -0.35 -1.25
N VAL A 51 -4.14 -0.60 -0.18
CA VAL A 51 -5.60 -0.69 -0.17
C VAL A 51 -6.20 0.63 0.27
N ILE A 52 -6.89 1.27 -0.66
CA ILE A 52 -7.65 2.50 -0.47
C ILE A 52 -9.13 2.15 -0.35
N GLN A 53 -9.56 1.98 0.89
CA GLN A 53 -10.96 1.73 1.18
C GLN A 53 -11.67 3.03 1.58
N HIS A 54 -12.76 3.34 0.89
CA HIS A 54 -13.74 4.30 1.38
C HIS A 54 -14.56 3.66 2.51
N LEU A 55 -14.15 3.91 3.76
CA LEU A 55 -14.75 3.28 4.95
C LEU A 55 -15.87 4.11 5.55
N SER A 56 -17.03 3.48 5.78
CA SER A 56 -17.99 3.94 6.79
C SER A 56 -17.30 3.97 8.17
N PRO A 57 -17.52 5.00 9.02
CA PRO A 57 -16.92 5.15 10.35
C PRO A 57 -16.92 3.89 11.22
N HIS A 58 -17.96 3.05 11.09
CA HIS A 58 -18.20 1.89 11.95
C HIS A 58 -17.39 0.63 11.60
N TYR A 59 -16.82 0.53 10.38
CA TYR A 59 -16.04 -0.64 9.93
C TYR A 59 -14.51 -0.42 10.00
N LYS A 60 -14.06 0.74 10.50
CA LYS A 60 -12.69 1.24 10.32
C LYS A 60 -11.60 0.54 11.15
N SER A 61 -11.96 0.03 12.32
CA SER A 61 -10.99 -0.54 13.27
C SER A 61 -10.60 -1.98 12.95
N MET A 62 -11.44 -2.72 12.20
CA MET A 62 -11.25 -4.17 12.04
C MET A 62 -10.60 -4.59 10.72
N MET A 63 -10.51 -3.72 9.70
CA MET A 63 -10.05 -4.15 8.38
C MET A 63 -8.64 -4.75 8.38
N VAL A 64 -7.71 -4.14 9.12
CA VAL A 64 -6.35 -4.68 9.28
C VAL A 64 -6.44 -6.10 9.87
N GLU A 65 -7.13 -6.25 10.99
CA GLU A 65 -7.29 -7.55 11.66
C GLU A 65 -7.97 -8.60 10.78
N LEU A 66 -9.02 -8.21 10.04
CA LEU A 66 -9.77 -9.11 9.17
C LEU A 66 -8.90 -9.59 8.00
N LEU A 67 -8.18 -8.69 7.33
CA LEU A 67 -7.28 -9.07 6.24
C LEU A 67 -6.07 -9.85 6.74
N SER A 68 -5.51 -9.52 7.91
CA SER A 68 -4.44 -10.31 8.55
C SER A 68 -4.82 -11.77 8.78
N LYS A 69 -6.12 -12.08 8.96
CA LYS A 69 -6.60 -13.47 9.09
C LYS A 69 -6.69 -14.21 7.76
N ARG A 70 -6.52 -13.53 6.63
CA ARG A 70 -6.68 -14.08 5.27
C ARG A 70 -5.38 -14.18 4.50
N THR A 71 -4.30 -13.56 4.94
CA THR A 71 -3.00 -13.63 4.26
C THR A 71 -1.86 -13.74 5.28
N ALA A 72 -0.75 -14.34 4.84
CA ALA A 72 0.49 -14.37 5.62
C ALA A 72 1.32 -13.08 5.45
N MET A 73 0.96 -12.21 4.51
CA MET A 73 1.62 -10.90 4.35
C MET A 73 1.38 -10.02 5.58
N PRO A 74 2.36 -9.23 6.03
CA PRO A 74 2.12 -8.19 7.03
C PRO A 74 1.06 -7.22 6.54
N VAL A 75 0.02 -7.03 7.34
CA VAL A 75 -1.06 -6.07 7.06
C VAL A 75 -0.99 -4.97 8.10
N GLN A 76 -0.84 -3.72 7.67
CA GLN A 76 -0.73 -2.59 8.58
C GLN A 76 -1.35 -1.32 8.01
N ARG A 77 -1.58 -0.33 8.87
CA ARG A 77 -1.98 0.99 8.41
C ARG A 77 -0.77 1.73 7.86
N ALA A 78 -0.98 2.50 6.80
CA ALA A 78 0.04 3.40 6.30
C ALA A 78 0.34 4.49 7.32
N GLU A 79 1.61 4.81 7.49
CA GLU A 79 2.09 5.93 8.29
C GLU A 79 2.81 6.93 7.39
N GLU A 80 2.94 8.17 7.87
CA GLU A 80 3.62 9.23 7.13
C GLU A 80 5.09 8.86 6.86
N GLY A 81 5.51 8.94 5.60
CA GLY A 81 6.87 8.65 5.15
C GLY A 81 7.25 7.17 5.18
N MET A 82 6.32 6.27 5.51
CA MET A 82 6.56 4.82 5.61
C MET A 82 7.09 4.29 4.28
N ARG A 83 8.23 3.57 4.33
CA ARG A 83 8.75 2.85 3.15
C ARG A 83 7.85 1.66 2.86
N VAL A 84 7.50 1.50 1.60
CA VAL A 84 6.72 0.37 1.12
C VAL A 84 7.67 -0.80 0.85
N GLU A 85 7.39 -1.92 1.48
CA GLU A 85 8.16 -3.16 1.41
C GLU A 85 7.41 -4.21 0.58
N ALA A 86 8.16 -5.08 -0.08
CA ALA A 86 7.60 -6.21 -0.80
C ALA A 86 6.78 -7.10 0.15
N ASN A 87 5.84 -7.86 -0.41
CA ASN A 87 5.09 -8.89 0.31
C ASN A 87 4.26 -8.34 1.48
N SER A 88 3.81 -7.09 1.37
CA SER A 88 3.13 -6.36 2.44
C SER A 88 1.85 -5.68 1.96
N VAL A 89 0.91 -5.49 2.88
CA VAL A 89 -0.39 -4.85 2.64
C VAL A 89 -0.54 -3.61 3.53
N TYR A 90 -0.80 -2.47 2.90
CA TYR A 90 -0.94 -1.18 3.56
C TYR A 90 -2.36 -0.64 3.39
N LEU A 91 -3.01 -0.27 4.49
CA LEU A 91 -4.35 0.31 4.48
C LEU A 91 -4.29 1.81 4.72
N ILE A 92 -5.08 2.57 3.95
CA ILE A 92 -5.26 4.00 4.19
C ILE A 92 -5.81 4.27 5.62
N PRO A 93 -5.22 5.22 6.37
CA PRO A 93 -5.77 5.66 7.65
C PRO A 93 -7.11 6.39 7.48
N PRO A 94 -7.96 6.40 8.53
CA PRO A 94 -9.23 7.10 8.45
C PRO A 94 -9.05 8.62 8.34
N LYS A 95 -9.92 9.28 7.56
CA LYS A 95 -9.94 10.75 7.37
C LYS A 95 -8.63 11.31 6.78
N LYS A 96 -7.92 10.48 6.00
CA LYS A 96 -6.71 10.86 5.28
C LYS A 96 -6.90 10.59 3.81
N ASN A 97 -6.11 11.28 3.01
CA ASN A 97 -5.74 10.85 1.67
C ASN A 97 -4.34 10.23 1.73
N LEU A 98 -4.11 9.26 0.85
CA LEU A 98 -2.84 8.56 0.73
C LEU A 98 -2.30 8.75 -0.69
N SER A 99 -1.00 8.94 -0.80
CA SER A 99 -0.25 8.98 -2.06
C SER A 99 1.06 8.23 -1.89
N ILE A 100 1.72 7.88 -2.99
CA ILE A 100 3.04 7.26 -2.98
C ILE A 100 4.03 8.13 -3.77
N PHE A 101 5.26 8.25 -3.26
CA PHE A 101 6.34 8.95 -3.95
C PHE A 101 7.68 8.30 -3.60
N HIS A 102 8.45 7.89 -4.61
CA HIS A 102 9.72 7.15 -4.45
C HIS A 102 9.66 6.00 -3.42
N GLY A 103 8.60 5.18 -3.50
CA GLY A 103 8.42 4.03 -2.62
C GLY A 103 8.05 4.38 -1.17
N ARG A 104 7.64 5.62 -0.90
CA ARG A 104 7.15 6.07 0.42
C ARG A 104 5.70 6.50 0.37
N LEU A 105 4.98 6.17 1.43
CA LEU A 105 3.59 6.55 1.65
C LEU A 105 3.51 7.95 2.27
N LEU A 106 2.72 8.83 1.65
CA LEU A 106 2.51 10.20 2.10
C LEU A 106 1.04 10.42 2.42
N LEU A 107 0.77 10.92 3.62
CA LEU A 107 -0.55 11.20 4.14
C LEU A 107 -0.85 12.70 4.05
N SER A 108 -2.09 13.00 3.68
CA SER A 108 -2.63 14.35 3.75
C SER A 108 -4.02 14.33 4.37
N GLU A 109 -4.46 15.46 4.91
CA GLU A 109 -5.82 15.58 5.42
C GLU A 109 -6.84 15.43 4.29
N SER A 110 -7.91 14.68 4.54
CA SER A 110 -9.06 14.69 3.63
C SER A 110 -9.84 15.99 3.83
N ASP A 111 -9.73 16.92 2.89
CA ASP A 111 -10.47 18.18 2.92
C ASP A 111 -11.93 17.96 2.51
N HIS A 112 -12.73 17.52 3.48
CA HIS A 112 -14.18 17.37 3.32
C HIS A 112 -14.92 18.72 3.18
N ALA A 113 -14.26 19.85 3.42
CA ALA A 113 -14.87 21.18 3.32
C ALA A 113 -14.85 21.74 1.88
N ARG A 114 -13.94 21.25 1.02
CA ARG A 114 -13.81 21.71 -0.38
C ARG A 114 -14.59 20.90 -1.42
N GLY A 115 -15.38 19.89 -1.01
CA GLY A 115 -16.24 19.12 -1.91
C GLY A 115 -16.09 17.61 -1.76
N LEU A 116 -16.23 16.88 -2.88
CA LEU A 116 -16.17 15.42 -2.92
C LEU A 116 -14.73 14.94 -2.69
N ASN A 117 -14.48 14.23 -1.58
CA ASN A 117 -13.19 13.57 -1.38
C ASN A 117 -13.15 12.25 -2.16
N LEU A 118 -12.14 12.09 -3.02
CA LEU A 118 -11.94 10.93 -3.90
C LEU A 118 -10.61 10.24 -3.58
N PRO A 119 -10.46 9.61 -2.40
CA PRO A 119 -9.18 9.07 -1.94
C PRO A 119 -8.60 8.00 -2.88
N ILE A 120 -9.47 7.21 -3.52
CA ILE A 120 -9.05 6.19 -4.51
C ILE A 120 -8.37 6.88 -5.70
N ASP A 121 -9.02 7.90 -6.28
CA ASP A 121 -8.46 8.62 -7.43
C ASP A 121 -7.17 9.35 -7.07
N VAL A 122 -7.10 9.96 -5.88
CA VAL A 122 -5.89 10.61 -5.38
C VAL A 122 -4.72 9.63 -5.36
N PHE A 123 -4.93 8.44 -4.81
CA PHE A 123 -3.87 7.44 -4.73
C PHE A 123 -3.49 6.88 -6.10
N LEU A 124 -4.48 6.48 -6.92
CA LEU A 124 -4.21 5.90 -8.24
C LEU A 124 -3.50 6.90 -9.17
N ARG A 125 -3.79 8.20 -9.06
CA ARG A 125 -3.04 9.24 -9.78
C ARG A 125 -1.59 9.36 -9.31
N SER A 126 -1.29 9.08 -8.04
CA SER A 126 0.09 9.09 -7.52
C SER A 126 0.91 7.85 -7.91
N LEU A 127 0.25 6.79 -8.37
CA LEU A 127 0.92 5.60 -8.92
C LEU A 127 1.33 5.76 -10.40
N ALA A 128 0.76 6.73 -11.10
CA ALA A 128 0.86 6.91 -12.55
C ALA A 128 2.04 7.80 -12.97
#